data_AF-A0A0T2IJ64-F1
#
_entry.id   AF-A0A0T2IJ64-F1
#
_cell.length_a   1.000
_cell.length_b   1.000
_cell.length_c   1.000
_cell.angle_alpha   90.00
_cell.angle_beta   90.00
_cell.angle_gamma   90.00
#
_symmetry.space_group_name_H-M   'P 1'
#
loop_
_entity.id
_entity.type
_entity.pdbx_description
1 polymer ?
#
loop_
_entity_poly.entity_id
_entity_poly.type
_entity_poly.pdbx_seq_one_letter_code
_entity_poly.pdbx_strand_id
1 'polypeptide(L)'
;MTLVAGDPASCSRVGGSLRQLATALRSSGRAVHGAMADPDLQRPGTVVARARRRLTGLDEAAAAASDELDRVGAALQDHAADLAEALADVRALVARAEAAGLRETDGRLAPAWGVTGLADAPADAGRDVQRESLQAELDRLLAVLAARRRRLAAGMAASGSVLADHARALRR
;
A
#
# COMPACT_ATOMS: atom_id res chain seq x y z
N MET A 1 15.70 -9.14 13.95
CA MET A 1 14.50 -8.39 13.54
C MET A 1 14.61 -8.11 12.06
N THR A 2 13.53 -8.22 11.28
CA THR A 2 13.56 -7.99 9.84
C THR A 2 13.75 -6.51 9.53
N LEU A 3 14.82 -6.15 8.82
CA LEU A 3 15.16 -4.80 8.33
C LEU A 3 14.00 -4.04 7.69
N VAL A 4 13.11 -4.78 7.03
CA VAL A 4 11.94 -4.27 6.34
C VAL A 4 10.71 -4.82 7.05
N ALA A 5 9.94 -3.94 7.68
CA ALA A 5 8.70 -4.30 8.36
C ALA A 5 7.52 -4.31 7.38
N GLY A 6 6.82 -5.45 7.31
CA GLY A 6 5.61 -5.62 6.50
C GLY A 6 5.60 -6.96 5.76
N ASP A 7 4.41 -7.48 5.47
CA ASP A 7 4.22 -8.69 4.68
C ASP A 7 3.51 -8.34 3.36
N PRO A 8 4.20 -8.46 2.20
CA PRO A 8 3.61 -8.22 0.88
C PRO A 8 2.33 -9.02 0.64
N ALA A 9 2.27 -10.27 1.13
CA ALA A 9 1.10 -11.13 0.93
C ALA A 9 -0.13 -10.58 1.66
N SER A 10 0.05 -10.02 2.86
CA SER A 10 -1.02 -9.36 3.59
C SER A 10 -1.49 -8.08 2.91
N CYS A 11 -0.59 -7.23 2.41
CA CYS A 11 -0.98 -6.04 1.62
C CYS A 11 -1.76 -6.41 0.35
N SER A 12 -1.28 -7.41 -0.38
CA SER A 12 -1.93 -7.90 -1.60
C SER A 12 -3.31 -8.49 -1.33
N ARG A 13 -3.48 -9.28 -0.26
CA ARG A 13 -4.78 -9.83 0.16
C ARG A 13 -5.78 -8.73 0.51
N VAL A 14 -5.39 -7.76 1.34
CA VAL A 14 -6.27 -6.63 1.69
C VAL A 14 -6.63 -5.84 0.43
N GLY A 15 -5.65 -5.54 -0.43
CA GLY A 15 -5.90 -4.87 -1.69
C GLY A 15 -6.90 -5.61 -2.57
N GLY A 16 -6.75 -6.94 -2.71
CA GLY A 16 -7.69 -7.79 -3.43
C GLY A 16 -9.10 -7.76 -2.85
N SER A 17 -9.24 -7.85 -1.52
CA SER A 17 -10.54 -7.77 -0.84
C SER A 17 -11.24 -6.43 -1.06
N LEU A 18 -10.50 -5.30 -1.05
CA LEU A 18 -11.09 -3.98 -1.32
C LEU A 18 -11.61 -3.86 -2.76
N ARG A 19 -10.87 -4.39 -3.74
CA ARG A 19 -11.29 -4.38 -5.15
C ARG A 19 -12.49 -5.29 -5.39
N GLN A 20 -12.57 -6.43 -4.70
CA GLN A 20 -13.76 -7.28 -4.70
C GLN A 20 -14.97 -6.56 -4.12
N LEU A 21 -14.82 -5.85 -2.99
CA LEU A 21 -15.88 -5.02 -2.42
C LEU A 21 -16.31 -3.89 -3.36
N ALA A 22 -15.36 -3.20 -4.00
CA ALA A 22 -15.66 -2.18 -5.00
C ALA A 22 -16.49 -2.75 -6.17
N THR A 23 -16.17 -3.97 -6.61
CA THR A 23 -16.90 -4.65 -7.69
C THR A 23 -18.32 -5.04 -7.25
N ALA A 24 -18.47 -5.56 -6.03
CA ALA A 24 -19.77 -5.90 -5.46
C ALA A 24 -20.67 -4.67 -5.23
N LEU A 25 -20.09 -3.53 -4.85
CA LEU A 25 -20.81 -2.27 -4.74
C LEU A 25 -21.29 -1.78 -6.10
N ARG A 26 -20.44 -1.82 -7.13
CA ARG A 26 -20.81 -1.44 -8.51
C ARG A 26 -21.89 -2.34 -9.11
N SER A 27 -21.87 -3.65 -8.82
CA SER A 27 -22.94 -4.55 -9.28
C SER A 27 -24.25 -4.27 -8.55
N SER A 28 -24.20 -4.04 -7.24
CA SER A 28 -25.37 -3.71 -6.42
C SER A 28 -26.01 -2.38 -6.84
N GLY A 29 -25.22 -1.34 -7.07
CA GLY A 29 -25.70 -0.04 -7.57
C GLY A 29 -26.40 -0.16 -8.92
N ARG A 30 -25.80 -0.89 -9.87
CA ARG A 30 -26.42 -1.16 -11.19
C ARG A 30 -27.73 -1.93 -11.08
N ALA A 31 -27.84 -2.91 -10.18
CA ALA A 31 -29.07 -3.65 -9.95
C ALA A 31 -30.20 -2.74 -9.42
N VAL A 32 -29.88 -1.86 -8.47
CA VAL A 32 -30.83 -0.85 -7.96
C VAL A 32 -31.26 0.13 -9.05
N HIS A 33 -30.31 0.61 -9.86
CA HIS A 33 -30.60 1.52 -10.97
C HIS A 33 -31.52 0.86 -12.02
N GLY A 34 -31.24 -0.41 -12.36
CA GLY A 34 -32.07 -1.19 -13.28
C GLY A 34 -33.51 -1.39 -12.78
N ALA A 35 -33.68 -1.72 -11.49
CA ALA A 35 -35.01 -1.86 -10.89
C ALA A 35 -35.80 -0.53 -10.88
N MET A 36 -35.10 0.61 -10.78
CA MET A 36 -35.71 1.94 -10.76
C MET A 36 -36.04 2.50 -12.14
N ALA A 37 -35.40 2.00 -13.19
CA ALA A 37 -35.71 2.35 -14.58
C ALA A 37 -37.01 1.68 -15.07
N ASP A 38 -37.62 0.80 -14.26
CA ASP A 38 -38.88 0.12 -14.57
C ASP A 38 -40.00 1.14 -14.88
N PRO A 39 -40.59 1.09 -16.09
CA PRO A 39 -41.70 1.95 -16.51
C PRO A 39 -42.92 1.88 -15.59
N ASP A 40 -43.18 0.73 -14.96
CA ASP A 40 -44.36 0.52 -14.11
C ASP A 40 -44.26 1.30 -12.78
N LEU A 41 -43.04 1.69 -12.38
CA LEU A 41 -42.76 2.54 -11.21
C LEU A 41 -42.80 4.05 -11.54
N GLN A 42 -43.16 4.45 -12.78
CA GLN A 42 -43.14 5.85 -13.23
C GLN A 42 -44.41 6.66 -12.91
N ARG A 43 -45.21 6.26 -11.92
CA ARG A 43 -46.36 7.08 -11.49
C ARG A 43 -45.89 8.37 -10.80
N PRO A 44 -46.34 9.56 -11.26
CA PRO A 44 -45.93 10.83 -10.68
C PRO A 44 -46.49 11.01 -9.26
N GLY A 45 -45.65 11.49 -8.34
CA GLY A 45 -46.02 11.80 -6.95
C GLY A 45 -44.86 12.38 -6.15
N THR A 46 -45.15 13.23 -5.16
CA THR A 46 -44.13 13.91 -4.32
C THR A 46 -43.28 12.92 -3.51
N VAL A 47 -43.88 11.80 -3.07
CA VAL A 47 -43.19 10.70 -2.37
C VAL A 47 -42.19 9.99 -3.30
N VAL A 48 -42.61 9.67 -4.53
CA VAL A 48 -41.77 9.04 -5.56
C VAL A 48 -40.60 9.95 -5.94
N ALA A 49 -40.85 11.25 -6.08
CA ALA A 49 -39.80 12.24 -6.36
C ALA A 49 -38.76 12.33 -5.23
N ARG A 50 -39.19 12.27 -3.95
CA ARG A 50 -38.28 12.25 -2.80
C ARG A 50 -37.48 10.95 -2.72
N ALA A 51 -38.12 9.80 -2.97
CA ALA A 51 -37.45 8.50 -3.01
C ALA A 51 -36.37 8.46 -4.10
N ARG A 52 -36.68 8.95 -5.31
CA ARG A 52 -35.71 9.08 -6.41
C ARG A 52 -34.51 9.93 -6.05
N ARG A 53 -34.70 11.13 -5.48
CA ARG A 53 -33.57 11.97 -5.04
C ARG A 53 -32.67 11.28 -4.03
N ARG A 54 -33.26 10.56 -3.06
CA ARG A 54 -32.50 9.80 -2.06
C ARG A 54 -31.72 8.64 -2.69
N LEU A 55 -32.32 7.96 -3.66
CA LEU A 55 -31.67 6.88 -4.39
C LEU A 55 -30.53 7.40 -5.29
N THR A 56 -30.70 8.55 -5.95
CA THR A 56 -29.61 9.20 -6.69
C THR A 56 -28.44 9.53 -5.76
N GLY A 57 -28.69 10.10 -4.59
CA GLY A 57 -27.62 10.37 -3.61
C GLY A 57 -26.94 9.10 -3.09
N LEU A 58 -27.69 8.00 -2.92
CA LEU A 58 -27.14 6.69 -2.55
C LEU A 58 -26.27 6.11 -3.66
N ASP A 59 -26.69 6.22 -4.92
CA ASP A 59 -25.96 5.76 -6.09
C ASP A 59 -24.65 6.52 -6.27
N GLU A 60 -24.69 7.85 -6.17
CA GLU A 60 -23.49 8.71 -6.19
C GLU A 60 -22.51 8.34 -5.08
N ALA A 61 -23.00 8.12 -3.86
CA ALA A 61 -22.16 7.71 -2.74
C ALA A 61 -21.60 6.29 -2.89
N ALA A 62 -22.38 5.36 -3.46
CA ALA A 62 -21.93 3.99 -3.73
C ALA A 62 -20.87 3.96 -4.84
N ALA A 63 -21.05 4.77 -5.89
CA ALA A 63 -20.07 4.93 -6.97
C ALA A 63 -18.76 5.49 -6.42
N ALA A 64 -18.82 6.61 -5.69
CA ALA A 64 -17.64 7.20 -5.06
C ALA A 64 -16.96 6.23 -4.10
N ALA A 65 -17.73 5.50 -3.28
CA ALA A 65 -17.16 4.50 -2.39
C ALA A 65 -16.46 3.37 -3.14
N SER A 66 -17.05 2.90 -4.24
CA SER A 66 -16.42 1.86 -5.06
C SER A 66 -15.12 2.33 -5.71
N ASP A 67 -15.08 3.57 -6.18
CA ASP A 67 -13.89 4.15 -6.81
C ASP A 67 -12.76 4.35 -5.79
N GLU A 68 -13.08 4.80 -4.58
CA GLU A 68 -12.09 4.92 -3.50
C GLU A 68 -11.57 3.55 -3.05
N LEU A 69 -12.44 2.54 -2.92
CA LEU A 69 -12.03 1.19 -2.55
C LEU A 69 -11.13 0.55 -3.62
N ASP A 70 -11.45 0.74 -4.91
CA ASP A 70 -10.62 0.23 -6.01
C ASP A 70 -9.26 0.94 -6.04
N ARG A 71 -9.24 2.28 -5.82
CA ARG A 71 -8.01 3.07 -5.75
C ARG A 71 -7.11 2.65 -4.58
N VAL A 72 -7.65 2.51 -3.37
CA VAL A 72 -6.89 2.04 -2.20
C VAL A 72 -6.43 0.60 -2.42
N GLY A 73 -7.29 -0.23 -3.01
CA GLY A 73 -6.95 -1.60 -3.36
C GLY A 73 -5.76 -1.70 -4.33
N ALA A 74 -5.76 -0.89 -5.39
CA ALA A 74 -4.64 -0.79 -6.33
C ALA A 74 -3.37 -0.28 -5.65
N ALA A 75 -3.45 0.79 -4.85
CA ALA A 75 -2.30 1.33 -4.13
C ALA A 75 -1.67 0.33 -3.16
N LEU A 76 -2.47 -0.54 -2.52
CA LEU A 76 -1.97 -1.62 -1.67
C LEU A 76 -1.28 -2.74 -2.47
N GLN A 77 -1.77 -3.05 -3.67
CA GLN A 77 -1.15 -4.03 -4.56
C GLN A 77 0.19 -3.51 -5.10
N ASP A 78 0.25 -2.24 -5.52
CA ASP A 78 1.48 -1.59 -5.93
C ASP A 78 2.49 -1.57 -4.77
N HIS A 79 2.03 -1.21 -3.56
CA HIS A 79 2.89 -1.24 -2.37
C HIS A 79 3.37 -2.66 -2.03
N ALA A 80 2.53 -3.68 -2.22
CA ALA A 80 2.93 -5.07 -2.00
C ALA A 80 4.04 -5.49 -2.98
N ALA A 81 3.93 -5.12 -4.26
CA ALA A 81 4.97 -5.38 -5.26
C ALA A 81 6.28 -4.65 -4.90
N ASP A 82 6.18 -3.35 -4.59
CA ASP A 82 7.31 -2.53 -4.13
C ASP A 82 8.01 -3.13 -2.90
N LEU A 83 7.24 -3.66 -1.95
CA LEU A 83 7.77 -4.27 -0.72
C LEU A 83 8.45 -5.61 -1.01
N ALA A 84 7.89 -6.42 -1.92
CA ALA A 84 8.48 -7.69 -2.33
C ALA A 84 9.83 -7.48 -3.04
N GLU A 85 9.91 -6.47 -3.92
CA GLU A 85 11.14 -6.05 -4.59
C GLU A 85 12.18 -5.56 -3.58
N ALA A 86 11.82 -4.63 -2.69
CA ALA A 86 12.73 -4.12 -1.67
C ALA A 86 13.24 -5.23 -0.73
N LEU A 87 12.41 -6.22 -0.38
CA LEU A 87 12.84 -7.39 0.40
C LEU A 87 13.83 -8.26 -0.37
N ALA A 88 13.67 -8.41 -1.68
CA ALA A 88 14.63 -9.12 -2.53
C ALA A 88 15.97 -8.36 -2.61
N ASP A 89 15.93 -7.05 -2.83
CA ASP A 89 17.12 -6.18 -2.89
C ASP A 89 17.89 -6.19 -1.58
N VAL A 90 17.20 -6.09 -0.44
CA VAL A 90 17.82 -6.16 0.88
C VAL A 90 18.45 -7.53 1.11
N ARG A 91 17.79 -8.64 0.74
CA ARG A 91 18.41 -9.98 0.84
C ARG A 91 19.67 -10.10 -0.01
N ALA A 92 19.64 -9.58 -1.24
CA ALA A 92 20.81 -9.60 -2.12
C ALA A 92 21.95 -8.72 -1.59
N LEU A 93 21.65 -7.57 -1.00
CA LEU A 93 22.62 -6.69 -0.35
C LEU A 93 23.23 -7.35 0.88
N VAL A 94 22.42 -7.96 1.74
CA VAL A 94 22.89 -8.69 2.92
C VAL A 94 23.79 -9.85 2.52
N ALA A 95 23.43 -10.64 1.50
CA ALA A 95 24.29 -11.70 0.99
C ALA A 95 25.64 -11.18 0.46
N ARG A 96 25.66 -10.02 -0.21
CA ARG A 96 26.91 -9.35 -0.62
C ARG A 96 27.74 -8.87 0.56
N ALA A 97 27.09 -8.33 1.59
CA ALA A 97 27.75 -7.90 2.82
C ALA A 97 28.38 -9.09 3.57
N GLU A 98 27.65 -10.19 3.68
CA GLU A 98 28.13 -11.45 4.28
C GLU A 98 29.35 -12.01 3.53
N ALA A 99 29.30 -12.02 2.19
CA ALA A 99 30.45 -12.42 1.37
C ALA A 99 31.68 -11.51 1.56
N ALA A 100 31.48 -10.26 2.01
CA ALA A 100 32.53 -9.31 2.34
C ALA A 100 32.98 -9.38 3.82
N GLY A 101 32.48 -10.34 4.60
CA GLY A 101 32.79 -10.46 6.03
C GLY A 101 32.09 -9.43 6.91
N LEU A 102 31.02 -8.81 6.41
CA LEU A 102 30.15 -7.91 7.14
C LEU A 102 28.87 -8.65 7.55
N ARG A 103 28.26 -8.23 8.65
CA ARG A 103 26.92 -8.65 9.05
C ARG A 103 26.03 -7.43 9.16
N GLU A 104 24.75 -7.61 8.85
CA GLU A 104 23.75 -6.61 9.16
C GLU A 104 23.26 -6.75 10.61
N THR A 105 23.11 -5.63 11.30
CA THR A 105 22.49 -5.54 12.63
C THR A 105 21.78 -4.20 12.77
N ASP A 106 20.46 -4.23 12.95
CA ASP A 106 19.60 -3.07 13.18
C ASP A 106 19.78 -1.94 12.16
N GLY A 107 19.85 -2.27 10.86
CA GLY A 107 20.01 -1.32 9.78
C GLY A 107 21.47 -0.88 9.54
N ARG A 108 22.43 -1.52 10.21
CA ARG A 108 23.85 -1.18 10.07
C ARG A 108 24.68 -2.38 9.67
N LEU A 109 25.62 -2.16 8.75
CA LEU A 109 26.65 -3.13 8.39
C LEU A 109 27.84 -2.98 9.33
N ALA A 110 28.17 -4.06 10.04
CA ALA A 110 29.30 -4.14 10.95
C ALA A 110 30.17 -5.35 10.58
N PRO A 111 31.46 -5.37 10.92
CA PRO A 111 32.29 -6.56 10.76
C PRO A 111 31.67 -7.78 11.46
N ALA A 112 31.73 -8.94 10.81
CA ALA A 112 31.35 -10.20 11.43
C ALA A 112 32.35 -10.56 12.56
N TRP A 113 31.84 -11.07 13.67
CA TRP A 113 32.66 -11.47 14.82
C TRP A 113 33.60 -12.62 14.38
N GLY A 114 34.91 -12.48 14.61
CA GLY A 114 35.90 -13.51 14.27
C GLY A 114 36.78 -13.21 13.04
N VAL A 115 36.54 -12.12 12.30
CA VAL A 115 37.41 -11.67 11.20
C VAL A 115 38.37 -10.58 11.70
N THR A 116 39.22 -10.94 12.67
CA THR A 116 40.38 -10.12 13.05
C THR A 116 41.64 -10.93 12.82
N GLY A 117 41.95 -11.17 11.55
CA GLY A 117 43.31 -11.53 11.17
C GLY A 117 44.20 -10.31 11.45
N LEU A 118 45.12 -10.45 12.41
CA LEU A 118 46.25 -9.54 12.62
C LEU A 118 47.16 -9.57 11.37
N ALA A 119 46.74 -8.96 10.27
CA ALA A 119 47.59 -8.69 9.11
C ALA A 119 46.88 -7.73 8.15
N ASP A 120 47.58 -6.65 7.78
CA ASP A 120 47.34 -5.75 6.64
C ASP A 120 46.33 -4.60 6.82
N ALA A 121 46.84 -3.47 7.34
CA ALA A 121 46.19 -2.15 7.30
C ALA A 121 45.57 -1.75 5.94
N PRO A 122 46.15 -2.06 4.76
CA PRO A 122 45.46 -1.81 3.48
C PRO A 122 44.24 -2.71 3.23
N ALA A 123 44.20 -3.93 3.79
CA ALA A 123 43.04 -4.82 3.72
C ALA A 123 41.91 -4.37 4.67
N ASP A 124 42.23 -3.65 5.75
CA ASP A 124 41.25 -2.96 6.60
C ASP A 124 40.64 -1.75 5.88
N ALA A 125 41.47 -0.90 5.26
CA ALA A 125 40.99 0.28 4.53
C ALA A 125 40.05 -0.07 3.35
N GLY A 126 40.35 -1.14 2.61
CA GLY A 126 39.48 -1.63 1.53
C GLY A 126 38.11 -2.13 2.04
N ARG A 127 38.10 -2.79 3.21
CA ARG A 127 36.86 -3.26 3.87
C ARG A 127 36.01 -2.10 4.35
N ASP A 128 36.61 -1.03 4.86
CA ASP A 128 35.86 0.16 5.29
C ASP A 128 35.19 0.88 4.13
N VAL A 129 35.90 1.08 3.01
CA VAL A 129 35.30 1.67 1.79
C VAL A 129 34.14 0.82 1.28
N GLN A 130 34.29 -0.50 1.28
CA GLN A 130 33.24 -1.42 0.86
C GLN A 130 32.03 -1.38 1.81
N ARG A 131 32.27 -1.35 3.11
CA ARG A 131 31.23 -1.20 4.14
C ARG A 131 30.44 0.09 3.96
N GLU A 132 31.12 1.22 3.75
CA GLU A 132 30.48 2.52 3.53
C GLU A 132 29.64 2.53 2.25
N SER A 133 30.14 1.94 1.17
CA SER A 133 29.40 1.82 -0.09
C SER A 133 28.11 1.00 0.07
N LEU A 134 28.21 -0.17 0.71
CA LEU A 134 27.06 -1.05 0.97
C LEU A 134 26.08 -0.43 1.97
N GLN A 135 26.57 0.30 2.98
CA GLN A 135 25.73 1.03 3.92
C GLN A 135 24.95 2.14 3.21
N ALA A 136 25.60 2.92 2.34
CA ALA A 136 24.93 3.96 1.57
C ALA A 136 23.89 3.38 0.59
N GLU A 137 24.09 2.17 0.08
CA GLU A 137 23.08 1.45 -0.70
C GLU A 137 21.89 1.02 0.17
N LEU A 138 22.14 0.45 1.36
CA LEU A 138 21.09 0.07 2.32
C LEU A 138 20.27 1.28 2.76
N ASP A 139 20.91 2.40 3.11
CA ASP A 139 20.24 3.62 3.55
C ASP A 139 19.33 4.19 2.46
N ARG A 140 19.76 4.13 1.18
CA ARG A 140 18.95 4.54 0.03
C ARG A 140 17.71 3.66 -0.11
N LEU A 141 17.85 2.34 -0.02
CA LEU A 141 16.71 1.40 -0.08
C LEU A 141 15.70 1.68 1.04
N LEU A 142 16.18 1.87 2.27
CA LEU A 142 15.33 2.18 3.43
C LEU A 142 14.63 3.54 3.29
N ALA A 143 15.32 4.55 2.77
CA ALA A 143 14.73 5.87 2.53
C ALA A 143 13.61 5.83 1.47
N VAL A 144 13.82 5.10 0.37
CA VAL A 144 12.80 4.91 -0.67
C VAL A 144 11.58 4.19 -0.10
N LEU A 145 11.78 3.12 0.66
CA LEU A 145 10.69 2.38 1.30
C LEU A 145 9.89 3.25 2.28
N ALA A 146 10.57 4.05 3.11
CA ALA A 146 9.92 4.97 4.04
C ALA A 146 9.09 6.03 3.30
N ALA A 147 9.59 6.56 2.19
CA ALA A 147 8.85 7.49 1.35
C ALA A 147 7.60 6.85 0.73
N ARG A 148 7.72 5.62 0.20
CA ARG A 148 6.59 4.84 -0.35
C ARG A 148 5.50 4.61 0.71
N ARG A 149 5.88 4.19 1.93
CA ARG A 149 4.95 4.00 3.05
C ARG A 149 4.22 5.28 3.44
N ARG A 150 4.93 6.42 3.48
CA ARG A 150 4.29 7.73 3.75
C ARG A 150 3.27 8.11 2.68
N ARG A 151 3.58 7.88 1.40
CA ARG A 151 2.65 8.14 0.30
C ARG A 151 1.40 7.27 0.39
N LEU A 152 1.55 5.97 0.66
CA LEU A 152 0.41 5.08 0.88
C LEU A 152 -0.47 5.55 2.05
N ALA A 153 0.13 5.88 3.19
CA ALA A 153 -0.60 6.35 4.37
C ALA A 153 -1.38 7.66 4.07
N ALA A 154 -0.77 8.60 3.35
CA ALA A 154 -1.43 9.83 2.93
C ALA A 154 -2.60 9.55 1.97
N GLY A 155 -2.43 8.64 1.01
CA GLY A 155 -3.49 8.22 0.09
C GLY A 155 -4.68 7.59 0.82
N MET A 156 -4.41 6.67 1.77
CA MET A 156 -5.45 6.04 2.58
C MET A 156 -6.22 7.06 3.45
N ALA A 157 -5.52 8.03 4.03
CA ALA A 157 -6.15 9.09 4.82
C ALA A 157 -7.07 9.97 3.95
N ALA A 158 -6.62 10.33 2.74
CA ALA A 158 -7.42 11.11 1.79
C ALA A 158 -8.69 10.35 1.36
N SER A 159 -8.56 9.09 0.95
CA SER A 159 -9.71 8.24 0.61
C SER A 159 -10.67 8.06 1.79
N GLY A 160 -10.14 7.90 3.01
CA GLY A 160 -10.96 7.83 4.23
C GLY A 160 -11.79 9.11 4.46
N SER A 161 -11.23 10.29 4.18
CA SER A 161 -11.96 11.56 4.26
C SER A 161 -13.10 11.61 3.26
N VAL A 162 -12.86 11.25 2.00
CA VAL A 162 -13.87 11.23 0.93
C VAL A 162 -15.04 10.31 1.30
N LEU A 163 -14.75 9.10 1.76
CA LEU A 163 -15.76 8.15 2.23
C LEU A 163 -16.58 8.71 3.40
N ALA A 164 -15.92 9.38 4.35
CA ALA A 164 -16.59 9.99 5.50
C ALA A 164 -17.50 11.16 5.07
N ASP A 165 -17.11 11.93 4.06
CA ASP A 165 -17.92 13.02 3.50
C ASP A 165 -19.20 12.48 2.86
N HIS A 166 -19.10 11.47 2.00
CA HIS A 166 -20.27 10.81 1.41
C HIS A 166 -21.18 10.16 2.47
N ALA A 167 -20.59 9.50 3.47
CA ALA A 167 -21.37 8.90 4.57
C ALA A 167 -22.09 9.95 5.43
N ARG A 168 -21.53 11.17 5.57
CA ARG A 168 -22.18 12.30 6.25
C ARG A 168 -23.28 12.93 5.39
N ALA A 169 -23.07 13.04 4.08
CA ALA A 169 -24.07 13.55 3.15
C ALA A 169 -25.33 12.66 3.15
N LEU A 170 -25.18 11.34 3.17
CA LEU A 170 -26.30 10.38 3.20
C LEU A 170 -27.14 10.40 4.49
N ARG A 171 -26.61 10.92 5.59
CA ARG A 171 -27.33 11.01 6.88
C ARG A 171 -28.20 12.26 7.01
N ARG A 172 -28.01 13.24 6.13
CA ARG A 172 -28.75 14.50 6.12
C ARG A 172 -29.97 14.39 5.19
#